data_AF-A0A1Q4XLG4-F1
#
_entry.id   AF-A0A1Q4XLG4-F1
#
_cell.length_a   1.000
_cell.length_b   1.000
_cell.length_c   1.000
_cell.angle_alpha   90.00
_cell.angle_beta   90.00
_cell.angle_gamma   90.00
#
_symmetry.space_group_name_H-M   'P 1'
#
loop_
_entity.id
_entity.type
_entity.pdbx_description
1 polymer ?
#
loop_
_entity_poly.entity_id
_entity_poly.type
_entity_poly.pdbx_seq_one_letter_code
_entity_poly.pdbx_strand_id
1 'polypeptide(L)'
;MTTITQLRKTALSLPESTEHDRAFRVRDKRFASVDEHGRVHLNLPPAEAEAFLAAHPTAERLPRGGVLVPLGDIDGQALNHWVRRAWLSRAPKSLAARDSAAETAVPGEVGDLPKGIGRPATQALANAGLTTLAQVAALSDAELLAMHGVGPKAVRVLREAAQNV
;
A
#
# COMPACT_ATOMS: atom_id res chain seq x y z
N MET A 1 7.07 10.86 -15.00
CA MET A 1 6.19 11.91 -14.44
C MET A 1 5.19 11.24 -13.53
N THR A 2 5.10 11.67 -12.28
CA THR A 2 4.21 11.06 -11.29
C THR A 2 2.83 11.70 -11.36
N THR A 3 1.78 10.90 -11.23
CA THR A 3 0.39 11.33 -11.47
C THR A 3 -0.49 11.11 -10.24
N ILE A 4 -1.62 11.81 -10.20
CA ILE A 4 -2.66 11.58 -9.19
C ILE A 4 -3.14 10.12 -9.24
N THR A 5 -3.22 9.52 -10.43
CA THR A 5 -3.58 8.10 -10.60
C THR A 5 -2.57 7.18 -9.91
N GLN A 6 -1.27 7.46 -10.04
CA GLN A 6 -0.24 6.68 -9.36
C GLN A 6 -0.36 6.81 -7.84
N LEU A 7 -0.53 8.04 -7.32
CA LEU A 7 -0.76 8.27 -5.91
C LEU A 7 -2.00 7.51 -5.40
N ARG A 8 -3.13 7.63 -6.10
CA ARG A 8 -4.38 6.95 -5.77
C ARG A 8 -4.18 5.44 -5.72
N LYS A 9 -3.54 4.87 -6.74
CA LYS A 9 -3.23 3.45 -6.82
C LYS A 9 -2.39 2.99 -5.62
N THR A 10 -1.33 3.72 -5.28
CA THR A 10 -0.45 3.36 -4.17
C THR A 10 -1.16 3.51 -2.83
N ALA A 11 -1.85 4.63 -2.60
CA ALA A 11 -2.54 4.89 -1.35
C ALA A 11 -3.66 3.86 -1.08
N LEU A 12 -4.46 3.51 -2.10
CA LEU A 12 -5.54 2.54 -1.99
C LEU A 12 -5.07 1.07 -1.96
N SER A 13 -3.82 0.80 -2.31
CA SER A 13 -3.25 -0.55 -2.12
C SER A 13 -2.87 -0.85 -0.67
N LEU A 14 -2.77 0.18 0.17
CA LEU A 14 -2.38 0.02 1.57
C LEU A 14 -3.57 -0.48 2.41
N PRO A 15 -3.34 -1.32 3.43
CA PRO A 15 -4.42 -1.91 4.22
C PRO A 15 -5.32 -0.88 4.92
N GLU A 16 -6.62 -1.16 4.94
CA GLU A 16 -7.66 -0.30 5.54
C GLU A 16 -7.64 1.17 5.03
N SER A 17 -7.11 1.41 3.82
CA SER A 17 -7.07 2.74 3.22
C SER A 17 -8.36 3.09 2.48
N THR A 18 -8.86 4.29 2.73
CA THR A 18 -10.01 4.86 2.03
C THR A 18 -9.66 6.19 1.41
N GLU A 19 -10.42 6.59 0.39
CA GLU A 19 -10.31 7.90 -0.25
C GLU A 19 -11.62 8.66 -0.07
N HIS A 20 -11.52 9.91 0.37
CA HIS A 20 -12.63 10.85 0.43
C HIS A 20 -12.10 12.26 0.18
N ASP A 21 -12.72 13.01 -0.73
CA ASP A 21 -12.35 14.40 -1.05
C ASP A 21 -10.84 14.57 -1.32
N ARG A 22 -10.29 13.73 -2.22
CA ARG A 22 -8.86 13.68 -2.59
C ARG A 22 -7.90 13.49 -1.41
N ALA A 23 -8.41 13.03 -0.26
CA ALA A 23 -7.65 12.66 0.91
C ALA A 23 -7.70 11.15 1.15
N PHE A 24 -6.55 10.59 1.46
CA PHE A 24 -6.36 9.18 1.78
C PHE A 24 -6.19 8.99 3.28
N ARG A 25 -6.98 8.08 3.84
CA ARG A 25 -7.05 7.85 5.28
C ARG A 25 -6.90 6.37 5.58
N VAL A 26 -6.26 6.07 6.71
CA VAL A 26 -6.31 4.75 7.34
C VAL A 26 -7.14 4.90 8.60
N ARG A 27 -8.30 4.23 8.64
CA ARG A 27 -9.38 4.55 9.58
C ARG A 27 -9.70 6.05 9.48
N ASP A 28 -9.75 6.76 10.60
CA ASP A 28 -10.06 8.19 10.63
C ASP A 28 -8.83 9.09 10.43
N LYS A 29 -7.62 8.54 10.26
CA LYS A 29 -6.39 9.33 10.19
C LYS A 29 -5.93 9.54 8.77
N ARG A 30 -5.91 10.80 8.32
CA ARG A 30 -5.36 11.19 7.01
C ARG A 30 -3.83 11.04 6.99
N PHE A 31 -3.34 10.26 6.03
CA PHE A 31 -1.91 10.06 5.79
C PHE A 31 -1.43 10.79 4.53
N ALA A 32 -2.30 10.94 3.52
CA ALA A 32 -1.98 11.71 2.31
C ALA A 32 -3.20 12.50 1.82
N SER A 33 -2.98 13.56 1.04
CA SER A 33 -4.03 14.23 0.25
C SER A 33 -3.44 14.99 -0.93
N VAL A 34 -4.26 15.32 -1.91
CA VAL A 34 -3.87 16.16 -3.06
C VAL A 34 -4.69 17.44 -3.05
N ASP A 35 -4.02 18.58 -3.16
CA ASP A 35 -4.71 19.87 -3.33
C ASP A 35 -5.16 20.12 -4.78
N GLU A 36 -5.85 21.24 -4.99
CA GLU A 36 -6.33 21.63 -6.32
C GLU A 36 -5.21 21.90 -7.33
N HIS A 37 -4.01 22.24 -6.85
CA HIS A 37 -2.82 22.51 -7.66
C HIS A 37 -1.99 21.26 -7.99
N GLY A 38 -2.43 20.07 -7.58
CA GLY A 38 -1.71 18.82 -7.86
C GLY A 38 -0.48 18.63 -6.97
N ARG A 39 -0.43 19.29 -5.81
CA ARG A 39 0.58 19.04 -4.78
C ARG A 39 0.08 17.99 -3.81
N VAL A 40 0.97 17.08 -3.42
CA VAL A 40 0.67 16.02 -2.46
C VAL A 40 1.13 16.44 -1.05
N HIS A 41 0.20 16.38 -0.11
CA HIS A 41 0.49 16.47 1.32
C HIS A 41 0.74 15.06 1.83
N LEU A 42 1.88 14.83 2.49
CA LEU A 42 2.21 13.59 3.20
C LEU A 42 2.38 13.86 4.69
N ASN A 43 1.65 13.12 5.53
CA ASN A 43 1.62 13.34 6.97
C ASN A 43 2.71 12.52 7.71
N LEU A 44 3.96 12.89 7.45
CA LEU A 44 5.17 12.23 7.96
C LEU A 44 5.50 12.64 9.41
N PRO A 45 6.18 11.77 10.19
CA PRO A 45 6.75 12.16 11.48
C PRO A 45 7.91 13.17 11.28
N PRO A 46 8.22 14.02 12.27
CA PRO A 46 9.18 15.12 12.09
C PRO A 46 10.53 14.71 11.51
N ALA A 47 11.14 13.62 12.01
CA ALA A 47 12.43 13.14 11.52
C ALA A 47 12.42 12.75 10.03
N GLU A 48 11.33 12.13 9.58
CA GLU A 48 11.17 11.75 8.17
C GLU A 48 10.80 12.94 7.30
N ALA A 49 10.04 13.91 7.83
CA ALA A 49 9.75 15.15 7.14
C ALA A 49 11.05 15.95 6.87
N GLU A 50 12.01 15.98 7.81
CA GLU A 50 13.33 16.60 7.55
C GLU A 50 14.07 15.88 6.42
N ALA A 51 14.12 14.55 6.45
CA ALA A 51 14.76 13.76 5.40
C ALA A 51 14.09 13.96 4.04
N PHE A 52 12.77 14.08 4.02
CA PHE A 52 11.99 14.37 2.81
C PHE A 52 12.34 15.72 2.23
N LEU A 53 12.36 16.77 3.05
CA LEU A 53 12.66 18.15 2.65
C LEU A 53 14.10 18.28 2.13
N ALA A 54 15.05 17.57 2.74
CA ALA A 54 16.43 17.52 2.27
C ALA A 54 16.56 16.89 0.87
N ALA A 55 15.72 15.90 0.55
CA ALA A 55 15.72 15.21 -0.74
C ALA A 55 14.88 15.91 -1.83
N HIS A 56 13.92 16.77 -1.45
CA HIS A 56 13.00 17.44 -2.37
C HIS A 56 13.00 18.95 -2.12
N PRO A 57 13.88 19.72 -2.79
CA PRO A 57 14.04 21.15 -2.54
C PRO A 57 12.77 22.01 -2.81
N THR A 58 11.84 21.51 -3.62
CA THR A 58 10.56 22.18 -3.91
C THR A 58 9.47 21.84 -2.90
N ALA A 59 9.77 20.99 -1.91
CA ALA A 59 8.84 20.62 -0.87
C ALA A 59 8.82 21.65 0.27
N GLU A 60 7.65 21.82 0.87
CA GLU A 60 7.40 22.76 1.94
C GLU A 60 6.96 22.04 3.22
N ARG A 61 7.41 22.53 4.38
CA ARG A 61 6.93 22.08 5.70
C ARG A 61 5.56 22.68 5.96
N LEU A 62 4.58 21.85 6.33
CA LEU A 62 3.25 22.35 6.67
C LEU A 62 3.11 22.68 8.16
N PRO A 63 2.42 23.78 8.54
CA PRO A 63 2.24 24.18 9.94
C PRO A 63 1.51 23.14 10.80
N ARG A 64 0.59 22.37 10.20
CA ARG A 64 -0.20 21.32 10.87
C ARG A 64 0.46 19.93 10.78
N GLY A 65 1.73 19.87 10.37
CA GLY A 65 2.51 18.65 10.27
C GLY A 65 2.57 18.06 8.86
N GLY A 66 3.69 17.38 8.58
CA GLY A 66 3.97 16.77 7.28
C GLY A 66 4.64 17.72 6.28
N VAL A 67 4.62 17.30 5.02
CA VAL A 67 5.28 17.96 3.89
C VAL A 67 4.32 18.11 2.72
N LEU A 68 4.49 19.16 1.92
CA LEU A 68 3.76 19.41 0.69
C LEU A 68 4.76 19.45 -0.47
N VAL A 69 4.52 18.71 -1.56
CA VAL A 69 5.39 18.75 -2.75
C VAL A 69 4.55 18.70 -4.03
N PRO A 70 4.93 19.40 -5.11
CA PRO A 70 4.32 19.17 -6.43
C PRO A 70 4.51 17.72 -6.87
N LEU A 71 3.45 17.08 -7.38
CA LEU A 71 3.56 15.71 -7.91
C LEU A 71 4.56 15.60 -9.07
N GLY A 72 4.81 16.69 -9.80
CA GLY A 72 5.81 16.75 -10.86
C GLY A 72 7.26 16.60 -10.36
N ASP A 73 7.52 16.91 -9.09
CA ASP A 73 8.87 17.04 -8.52
C ASP A 73 9.28 15.83 -7.67
N ILE A 74 8.42 14.82 -7.58
CA ILE A 74 8.70 13.56 -6.90
C ILE A 74 8.54 12.42 -7.90
N ASP A 75 9.54 11.55 -8.02
CA ASP A 75 9.43 10.38 -8.89
C ASP A 75 8.49 9.31 -8.30
N GLY A 76 8.10 8.33 -9.12
CA GLY A 76 7.13 7.31 -8.72
C GLY A 76 7.62 6.41 -7.58
N GLN A 77 8.92 6.13 -7.51
CA GLN A 77 9.48 5.27 -6.47
C GLN A 77 9.55 6.02 -5.14
N ALA A 78 10.03 7.26 -5.16
CA ALA A 78 10.02 8.16 -4.02
C ALA A 78 8.58 8.37 -3.51
N LEU A 79 7.62 8.62 -4.40
CA LEU A 79 6.21 8.74 -4.02
C LEU A 79 5.73 7.48 -3.32
N ASN A 80 5.97 6.30 -3.89
CA ASN A 80 5.51 5.05 -3.31
C ASN A 80 6.09 4.83 -1.91
N HIS A 81 7.40 5.09 -1.75
CA HIS A 81 8.09 5.00 -0.48
C HIS A 81 7.45 5.92 0.57
N TRP A 82 7.33 7.22 0.26
CA TRP A 82 6.89 8.21 1.23
C TRP A 82 5.39 8.14 1.56
N VAL A 83 4.55 7.71 0.61
CA VAL A 83 3.14 7.42 0.88
C VAL A 83 3.00 6.28 1.89
N ARG A 84 3.78 5.20 1.73
CA ARG A 84 3.78 4.09 2.69
C ARG A 84 4.30 4.52 4.06
N ARG A 85 5.35 5.33 4.12
CA ARG A 85 5.86 5.91 5.37
C ARG A 85 4.83 6.78 6.09
N ALA A 86 4.12 7.63 5.34
CA ALA A 86 3.03 8.41 5.88
C ALA A 86 1.89 7.52 6.43
N TRP A 87 1.54 6.45 5.72
CA TRP A 87 0.55 5.48 6.19
C TRP A 87 1.01 4.77 7.46
N LEU A 88 2.24 4.26 7.54
CA LEU A 88 2.80 3.59 8.72
C LEU A 88 2.76 4.49 9.97
N SER A 89 3.00 5.79 9.80
CA SER A 89 2.92 6.79 10.88
C SER A 89 1.48 7.00 11.41
N ARG A 90 0.46 6.69 10.60
CA ARG A 90 -0.96 6.89 10.94
C ARG A 90 -1.68 5.60 11.27
N ALA A 91 -1.21 4.47 10.76
CA ALA A 91 -1.81 3.16 10.95
C ALA A 91 -1.73 2.72 12.43
N PRO A 92 -2.74 1.97 12.92
CA PRO A 92 -2.65 1.28 14.21
C PRO A 92 -1.43 0.35 14.25
N LYS A 93 -0.78 0.22 15.41
CA LYS A 93 0.44 -0.61 15.58
C LYS A 93 0.27 -2.05 15.08
N SER A 94 -0.87 -2.68 15.35
CA SER A 94 -1.17 -4.04 14.90
C SER A 94 -1.37 -4.14 13.38
N LEU A 95 -1.88 -3.10 12.73
CA LEU A 95 -2.02 -3.05 11.27
C LEU A 95 -0.66 -2.82 10.60
N ALA A 96 0.13 -1.88 11.12
CA ALA A 96 1.49 -1.63 10.64
C ALA A 96 2.41 -2.86 10.80
N ALA A 97 2.29 -3.60 11.92
CA ALA A 97 3.05 -4.82 12.15
C ALA A 97 2.66 -5.93 11.14
N ARG A 98 1.38 -6.08 10.83
CA ARG A 98 0.90 -7.01 9.79
C ARG A 98 1.45 -6.64 8.41
N ASP A 99 1.39 -5.36 8.03
CA ASP A 99 1.93 -4.89 6.75
C ASP A 99 3.45 -5.13 6.64
N SER A 100 4.18 -4.88 7.72
CA SER A 100 5.63 -5.12 7.78
C SER A 100 5.95 -6.62 7.65
N ALA A 101 5.20 -7.49 8.33
CA ALA A 101 5.37 -8.94 8.23
C ALA A 101 5.03 -9.45 6.82
N ALA A 102 3.96 -8.95 6.22
CA ALA A 102 3.55 -9.30 4.88
C ALA A 102 4.56 -8.84 3.82
N GLU A 103 5.22 -7.69 3.97
CA GLU A 103 6.29 -7.26 3.06
C GLU A 103 7.46 -8.26 3.00
N THR A 104 7.76 -8.92 4.12
CA THR A 104 8.80 -9.95 4.20
C THR A 104 8.32 -11.34 3.79
N ALA A 105 7.03 -11.50 3.45
CA ALA A 105 6.46 -12.79 3.10
C ALA A 105 7.11 -13.41 1.86
N VAL A 106 7.46 -14.69 1.99
CA VAL A 106 8.09 -15.49 0.94
C VAL A 106 7.06 -16.47 0.36
N PRO A 107 6.98 -16.62 -0.98
CA PRO A 107 6.10 -17.61 -1.60
C PRO A 107 6.35 -19.03 -1.06
N GLY A 108 5.29 -19.69 -0.58
CA GLY A 108 5.35 -21.02 0.04
C GLY A 108 5.75 -21.07 1.51
N GLU A 109 5.93 -19.92 2.15
CA GLU A 109 6.19 -19.83 3.60
C GLU A 109 5.03 -19.14 4.35
N VAL A 110 3.97 -18.74 3.64
CA VAL A 110 2.76 -18.17 4.23
C VAL A 110 1.70 -19.25 4.33
N GLY A 111 1.61 -19.88 5.50
CA GLY A 111 0.67 -20.98 5.78
C GLY A 111 0.79 -22.10 4.76
N ASP A 112 -0.31 -22.49 4.11
CA ASP A 112 -0.35 -23.51 3.06
C ASP A 112 -0.42 -22.91 1.63
N LEU A 113 -0.20 -21.60 1.48
CA LEU A 113 -0.25 -20.95 0.18
C LEU A 113 0.86 -21.48 -0.76
N PRO A 114 0.57 -21.69 -2.05
CA PRO A 114 1.51 -22.31 -2.98
C PRO A 114 2.68 -21.39 -3.33
N LYS A 115 3.86 -21.99 -3.58
CA LYS A 115 5.07 -21.28 -4.06
C LYS A 115 4.87 -20.57 -5.41
N GLY A 116 3.89 -21.01 -6.21
CA GLY A 116 3.70 -20.60 -7.61
C GLY A 116 3.04 -19.24 -7.85
N ILE A 117 2.51 -18.57 -6.82
CA ILE A 117 1.76 -17.29 -6.99
C ILE A 117 2.68 -16.07 -7.11
N GLY A 118 3.97 -16.21 -6.81
CA GLY A 118 4.96 -15.13 -6.87
C GLY A 118 4.82 -14.13 -5.72
N ARG A 119 5.90 -13.39 -5.47
CA ARG A 119 6.04 -12.52 -4.28
C ARG A 119 4.95 -11.45 -4.15
N PRO A 120 4.56 -10.70 -5.20
CA PRO A 120 3.51 -9.68 -5.06
C PRO A 120 2.16 -10.25 -4.62
N ALA A 121 1.74 -11.39 -5.17
CA ALA A 121 0.49 -12.03 -4.77
C ALA A 121 0.58 -12.61 -3.36
N THR A 122 1.71 -13.24 -2.99
CA THR A 122 1.95 -13.72 -1.63
C THR A 122 1.84 -12.60 -0.60
N GLN A 123 2.50 -11.46 -0.85
CA GLN A 123 2.47 -10.30 0.05
C GLN A 123 1.05 -9.71 0.15
N ALA A 124 0.32 -9.62 -0.97
CA ALA A 124 -1.06 -9.12 -1.01
C ALA A 124 -2.03 -9.99 -0.19
N LEU A 125 -1.93 -11.32 -0.32
CA LEU A 125 -2.74 -12.27 0.45
C LEU A 125 -2.39 -12.21 1.95
N ALA A 126 -1.10 -12.22 2.29
CA ALA A 126 -0.64 -12.08 3.67
C ALA A 126 -1.13 -10.77 4.31
N ASN A 127 -1.10 -9.66 3.55
CA ASN A 127 -1.61 -8.37 3.98
C ASN A 127 -3.11 -8.38 4.29
N ALA A 128 -3.89 -9.13 3.51
CA ALA A 128 -5.32 -9.32 3.76
C ALA A 128 -5.63 -10.36 4.85
N GLY A 129 -4.61 -10.97 5.47
CA GLY A 129 -4.77 -12.04 6.45
C GLY A 129 -5.23 -13.37 5.83
N LEU A 130 -5.14 -13.51 4.51
CA LEU A 130 -5.43 -14.74 3.78
C LEU A 130 -4.17 -15.59 3.76
N THR A 131 -3.99 -16.42 4.78
CA THR A 131 -2.80 -17.26 4.93
C THR A 131 -3.06 -18.72 4.60
N THR A 132 -4.28 -19.08 4.21
CA THR A 132 -4.65 -20.46 3.88
C THR A 132 -5.40 -20.58 2.55
N LEU A 133 -5.27 -21.73 1.89
CA LEU A 133 -6.00 -22.08 0.67
C LEU A 133 -7.50 -22.10 0.91
N ALA A 134 -7.97 -22.54 2.07
CA ALA A 134 -9.39 -22.51 2.44
C ALA A 134 -9.95 -21.07 2.47
N GLN A 135 -9.21 -20.12 3.08
CA GLN A 135 -9.62 -18.71 3.11
C GLN A 135 -9.64 -18.10 1.71
N VAL A 136 -8.64 -18.41 0.89
CA VAL A 136 -8.58 -17.94 -0.50
C VAL A 136 -9.71 -18.55 -1.34
N ALA A 137 -10.02 -19.83 -1.14
CA ALA A 137 -11.08 -20.53 -1.86
C ALA A 137 -12.47 -19.94 -1.59
N ALA A 138 -12.68 -19.34 -0.41
CA ALA A 138 -13.92 -18.67 -0.04
C ALA A 138 -14.17 -17.34 -0.79
N LEU A 139 -13.13 -16.75 -1.39
CA LEU A 139 -13.26 -15.55 -2.23
C LEU A 139 -13.53 -15.92 -3.69
N SER A 140 -14.21 -15.03 -4.40
CA SER A 140 -14.38 -15.09 -5.86
C SER A 140 -13.11 -14.64 -6.61
N ASP A 141 -13.00 -15.02 -7.89
CA ASP A 141 -11.88 -14.58 -8.73
C ASP A 141 -11.84 -13.05 -8.88
N ALA A 142 -13.00 -12.40 -8.90
CA ALA A 142 -13.11 -10.95 -8.98
C ALA A 142 -12.56 -10.27 -7.73
N GLU A 143 -12.84 -10.81 -6.54
CA GLU A 143 -12.30 -10.30 -5.28
C GLU A 143 -10.79 -10.48 -5.21
N LEU A 144 -10.27 -11.64 -5.64
CA LEU A 144 -8.82 -11.87 -5.71
C LEU A 144 -8.15 -10.92 -6.70
N LEU A 145 -8.73 -10.70 -7.89
CA LEU A 145 -8.19 -9.78 -8.89
C LEU A 145 -8.28 -8.31 -8.49
N ALA A 146 -9.18 -7.95 -7.58
CA ALA A 146 -9.25 -6.62 -7.01
C ALA A 146 -8.06 -6.32 -6.06
N MET A 147 -7.37 -7.36 -5.56
CA MET A 147 -6.22 -7.20 -4.68
C MET A 147 -4.99 -6.74 -5.46
N HIS A 148 -4.43 -5.60 -5.06
CA HIS A 148 -3.22 -5.08 -5.70
C HIS A 148 -2.05 -6.06 -5.57
N GLY A 149 -1.50 -6.51 -6.69
CA GLY A 149 -0.41 -7.49 -6.75
C GLY A 149 -0.86 -8.91 -7.06
N VAL A 150 -2.16 -9.20 -6.99
CA VAL A 150 -2.73 -10.48 -7.44
C VAL A 150 -3.14 -10.37 -8.91
N GLY A 151 -2.53 -11.19 -9.76
CA GLY A 151 -2.83 -11.25 -11.19
C GLY A 151 -3.53 -12.54 -11.60
N PRO A 152 -4.04 -12.63 -12.85
CA PRO A 152 -4.73 -13.82 -13.35
C PRO A 152 -3.93 -15.13 -13.19
N LYS A 153 -2.61 -15.06 -13.34
CA LYS A 153 -1.71 -16.19 -13.09
C LYS A 153 -1.78 -16.68 -11.65
N ALA A 154 -1.75 -15.76 -10.68
CA ALA A 154 -1.83 -16.12 -9.26
C ALA A 154 -3.19 -16.76 -8.96
N VAL A 155 -4.29 -16.18 -9.46
CA VAL A 155 -5.64 -16.75 -9.31
C VAL A 155 -5.71 -18.18 -9.85
N ARG A 156 -5.20 -18.42 -11.06
CA ARG A 156 -5.17 -19.77 -11.65
C ARG A 156 -4.43 -20.77 -10.74
N VAL A 157 -3.22 -20.42 -10.27
CA VAL A 157 -2.43 -21.28 -9.38
C VAL A 157 -3.14 -21.54 -8.06
N LEU A 158 -3.83 -20.54 -7.49
CA LEU A 158 -4.59 -20.71 -6.24
C LEU A 158 -5.77 -21.67 -6.42
N ARG A 159 -6.49 -21.58 -7.55
CA ARG A 159 -7.61 -22.49 -7.86
C ARG A 159 -7.14 -23.91 -8.11
N GLU A 160 -6.06 -24.08 -8.87
CA GLU A 160 -5.43 -25.39 -9.08
C GLU A 160 -5.00 -26.00 -7.74
N ALA A 161 -4.38 -25.22 -6.86
CA ALA A 161 -3.96 -25.70 -5.54
C ALA A 161 -5.15 -26.08 -4.64
N ALA A 162 -6.20 -25.26 -4.59
CA ALA A 162 -7.38 -25.50 -3.75
C ALA A 162 -8.22 -26.73 -4.16
N GLN A 163 -8.11 -27.17 -5.42
CA GLN A 163 -8.75 -28.41 -5.90
C GLN A 163 -7.99 -29.68 -5.48
N ASN A 164 -6.76 -29.54 -5.00
CA ASN A 164 -5.87 -30.63 -4.62
C ASN A 164 -5.69 -30.77 -3.09
N VAL A 165 -6.52 -30.08 -2.31
CA VAL A 165 -6.60 -30.17 -0.83
C VAL A 165 -7.79 -31.04 -0.45
#